data_AF-A0A1F7QTQ2-F1
#
_entry.id   AF-A0A1F7QTQ2-F1
#
_cell.length_a   1.000
_cell.length_b   1.000
_cell.length_c   1.000
_cell.angle_alpha   90.00
_cell.angle_beta   90.00
_cell.angle_gamma   90.00
#
_symmetry.space_group_name_H-M   'P 1'
#
loop_
_entity.id
_entity.type
_entity.pdbx_description
1 polymer ?
#
loop_
_entity_poly.entity_id
_entity_poly.type
_entity_poly.pdbx_seq_one_letter_code
_entity_poly.pdbx_strand_id
1 'polypeptide(L)'
;MHNLRARKIMMSSITSTYINLDEAREKLLLMQDNPHMVTKSMYSPTATAYPEGQLPFVEVHLAYLRKNKLVDPAKYISNLAIMITQR
;
A
#
# COMPACT_ATOMS: atom_id res chain seq x y z
N MET A 1 31.22 14.81 40.50
CA MET A 1 30.01 14.01 40.26
C MET A 1 29.51 14.30 38.84
N HIS A 2 30.07 13.63 37.82
CA HIS A 2 29.75 13.88 36.41
C HIS A 2 28.52 13.07 36.00
N ASN A 3 27.48 13.75 35.53
CA ASN A 3 26.20 13.18 35.15
C ASN A 3 26.29 12.67 33.69
N LEU A 4 26.53 11.36 33.50
CA LEU A 4 26.49 10.73 32.18
C LEU A 4 25.03 10.62 31.70
N ARG A 5 24.60 11.59 30.89
CA ARG A 5 23.37 11.47 30.10
C ARG A 5 23.54 10.31 29.12
N ALA A 6 22.75 9.26 29.36
CA ALA A 6 22.53 8.16 28.44
C ALA A 6 22.11 8.71 27.06
N ARG A 7 23.05 8.75 26.11
CA ARG A 7 22.72 8.88 24.69
C ARG A 7 22.24 7.51 24.23
N LYS A 8 20.92 7.30 24.30
CA LYS A 8 20.22 6.26 23.56
C LYS A 8 20.44 6.56 22.08
N ILE A 9 21.41 5.87 21.48
CA ILE A 9 21.68 5.92 20.05
C ILE A 9 20.39 5.50 19.34
N MET A 10 19.82 6.37 18.50
CA MET A 10 18.74 5.99 17.61
C MET A 10 19.25 4.83 16.75
N MET A 11 18.67 3.64 16.92
CA MET A 11 18.68 2.63 15.87
C MET A 11 18.01 3.28 14.65
N SER A 12 18.81 3.61 13.65
CA SER A 12 18.33 3.78 12.30
C SER A 12 17.54 2.53 11.95
N SER A 13 16.21 2.65 11.92
CA SER A 13 15.36 1.59 11.40
C SER A 13 15.81 1.38 9.96
N ILE A 14 16.46 0.24 9.72
CA ILE A 14 16.68 -0.27 8.39
C ILE A 14 15.27 -0.56 7.90
N THR A 15 14.67 0.38 7.17
CA THR A 15 13.35 0.20 6.60
C THR A 15 13.46 -1.03 5.71
N SER A 16 12.82 -2.12 6.11
CA SER A 16 12.63 -3.25 5.21
C SER A 16 12.01 -2.69 3.94
N THR A 17 12.76 -2.73 2.84
CA THR A 17 12.27 -2.27 1.53
C THR A 17 11.23 -3.23 0.96
N TYR A 18 11.13 -4.43 1.54
CA TYR A 18 10.07 -5.39 1.24
C TYR A 18 8.90 -5.19 2.20
N ILE A 19 7.70 -5.08 1.63
CA ILE A 19 6.44 -5.07 2.38
C ILE A 19 5.62 -6.31 2.04
N ASN A 20 4.92 -6.86 3.02
CA ASN A 20 4.00 -7.99 2.83
C ASN A 20 2.62 -7.51 2.32
N LEU A 21 1.69 -8.46 2.10
CA LEU A 21 0.36 -8.13 1.58
C LEU A 21 -0.53 -7.36 2.55
N ASP A 22 -0.34 -7.53 3.86
CA ASP A 22 -1.11 -6.80 4.88
C ASP A 22 -0.64 -5.34 4.95
N GLU A 23 0.67 -5.11 4.94
CA GLU A 23 1.25 -3.77 4.83
C GLU A 23 0.90 -3.09 3.49
N ALA A 24 0.85 -3.86 2.39
CA ALA A 24 0.38 -3.36 1.11
C ALA A 24 -1.11 -2.95 1.16
N ARG A 25 -1.95 -3.72 1.87
CA ARG A 25 -3.37 -3.40 2.08
C ARG A 25 -3.52 -2.08 2.84
N GLU A 26 -2.78 -1.90 3.93
CA GLU A 26 -2.83 -0.65 4.70
C GLU A 26 -2.43 0.56 3.86
N LYS A 27 -1.36 0.45 3.06
CA LYS A 27 -0.97 1.53 2.15
C LYS A 27 -2.02 1.83 1.09
N LEU A 28 -2.64 0.80 0.51
CA LEU A 28 -3.72 0.96 -0.47
C LEU A 28 -4.95 1.64 0.14
N LEU A 29 -5.28 1.34 1.40
CA LEU A 29 -6.36 2.00 2.13
C LEU A 29 -6.05 3.49 2.32
N LEU A 30 -4.84 3.82 2.79
CA LEU A 30 -4.40 5.21 2.93
C LEU A 30 -4.42 5.98 1.60
N MET A 31 -4.08 5.33 0.49
CA MET A 31 -4.19 5.93 -0.84
C MET A 31 -5.63 6.13 -1.29
N GLN A 32 -6.52 5.17 -0.97
CA GLN A 32 -7.95 5.27 -1.29
C GLN A 32 -8.63 6.43 -0.57
N ASP A 33 -8.26 6.67 0.68
CA ASP A 33 -8.84 7.72 1.51
C ASP A 33 -8.20 9.10 1.25
N ASN A 34 -7.15 9.18 0.43
CA ASN A 34 -6.46 10.42 0.12
C ASN A 34 -7.17 11.20 -1.01
N PRO A 35 -7.73 12.40 -0.75
CA PRO A 35 -8.47 13.17 -1.76
C PRO A 35 -7.60 13.68 -2.92
N HIS A 36 -6.27 13.69 -2.77
CA HIS A 36 -5.32 14.09 -3.81
C HIS A 36 -4.93 12.94 -4.75
N MET A 37 -5.49 11.75 -4.55
CA MET A 37 -5.23 10.56 -5.35
C MET A 37 -6.50 10.09 -6.06
N VAL A 38 -6.38 9.78 -7.35
CA VAL A 38 -7.51 9.28 -8.16
C VAL A 38 -7.60 7.76 -8.03
N THR A 39 -8.45 7.30 -7.12
CA THR A 39 -8.72 5.86 -6.94
C THR A 39 -10.01 5.46 -7.65
N LYS A 40 -10.04 4.26 -8.23
CA LYS A 40 -11.19 3.76 -9.01
C LYS A 40 -11.47 2.30 -8.71
N SER A 41 -12.75 1.98 -8.51
CA SER A 41 -13.24 0.60 -8.54
C SER A 41 -13.26 0.08 -9.98
N MET A 42 -13.19 -1.24 -10.15
CA MET A 42 -13.20 -1.90 -11.46
C MET A 42 -14.32 -2.92 -11.52
N TYR A 43 -15.07 -2.95 -12.63
CA TYR A 43 -16.02 -4.02 -12.87
C TYR A 43 -15.30 -5.37 -12.99
N SER A 44 -15.86 -6.39 -12.36
CA SER A 44 -15.41 -7.77 -12.47
C SER A 44 -16.62 -8.71 -12.44
N PRO A 45 -16.84 -9.53 -13.50
CA PRO A 45 -17.94 -10.51 -13.52
C PRO A 45 -17.88 -11.51 -12.37
N THR A 46 -16.68 -11.73 -11.81
CA THR A 46 -16.45 -12.65 -10.69
C THR A 46 -16.53 -11.97 -9.32
N ALA A 47 -16.74 -10.65 -9.26
CA ALA A 47 -16.91 -9.90 -8.01
C ALA A 47 -18.36 -9.98 -7.50
N THR A 48 -18.94 -11.18 -7.49
CA THR A 48 -20.34 -11.42 -7.08
C THR A 48 -20.61 -11.06 -5.62
N ALA A 49 -19.57 -10.98 -4.79
CA ALA A 49 -19.63 -10.57 -3.40
C ALA A 49 -19.68 -9.05 -3.19
N TYR A 50 -19.52 -8.25 -4.26
CA TYR A 50 -19.48 -6.79 -4.18
C TYR A 50 -20.67 -6.17 -4.94
N PRO A 51 -21.24 -5.05 -4.45
CA PRO A 51 -22.32 -4.36 -5.12
C PRO A 51 -21.97 -4.03 -6.58
N GLU A 52 -22.95 -4.14 -7.48
CA GLU A 52 -22.80 -3.85 -8.91
C GLU A 52 -21.70 -4.68 -9.63
N GLY A 53 -21.22 -5.77 -9.01
CA GLY A 53 -20.07 -6.52 -9.53
C GLY A 53 -18.79 -5.69 -9.61
N GLN A 54 -18.67 -4.65 -8.79
CA GLN A 54 -17.51 -3.75 -8.79
C GLN A 54 -16.54 -4.12 -7.67
N LEU A 55 -15.31 -4.44 -8.06
CA LEU A 55 -14.25 -4.68 -7.12
C LEU A 55 -13.67 -3.34 -6.64
N PRO A 56 -13.60 -3.09 -5.31
CA PRO A 56 -13.01 -1.88 -4.76
C PRO A 56 -11.54 -1.71 -5.15
N PHE A 57 -11.06 -0.46 -5.21
CA PHE A 57 -9.68 -0.12 -5.55
C PHE A 57 -8.64 -0.97 -4.80
N VAL A 58 -8.74 -1.06 -3.47
CA VAL A 58 -7.85 -1.89 -2.64
C VAL A 58 -7.85 -3.35 -3.08
N GLU A 59 -9.03 -3.92 -3.34
CA GLU A 59 -9.17 -5.34 -3.69
C GLU A 59 -8.66 -5.62 -5.10
N VAL A 60 -8.80 -4.69 -6.05
CA VAL A 60 -8.20 -4.79 -7.40
C VAL A 60 -6.69 -4.95 -7.30
N HIS A 61 -6.05 -4.09 -6.51
CA HIS A 61 -4.60 -4.07 -6.39
C HIS A 61 -4.06 -5.24 -5.54
N LEU A 62 -4.76 -5.65 -4.49
CA LEU A 62 -4.41 -6.86 -3.74
C LEU A 62 -4.58 -8.13 -4.56
N ALA A 63 -5.65 -8.25 -5.36
CA ALA A 63 -5.83 -9.38 -6.26
C ALA A 63 -4.69 -9.48 -7.26
N TYR A 64 -4.23 -8.34 -7.80
CA TYR A 64 -3.06 -8.29 -8.67
C TYR A 64 -1.80 -8.80 -7.97
N LEU A 65 -1.49 -8.30 -6.77
CA LEU A 65 -0.29 -8.72 -6.01
C LEU A 65 -0.35 -10.20 -5.61
N ARG A 66 -1.52 -10.73 -5.21
CA ARG A 66 -1.73 -12.15 -4.91
C ARG A 66 -1.48 -13.04 -6.12
N LYS A 67 -1.97 -12.61 -7.30
CA LYS A 67 -1.81 -13.35 -8.56
C LYS A 67 -0.36 -13.32 -9.05
N ASN A 68 0.35 -12.20 -8.87
CA ASN A 68 1.68 -11.97 -9.42
C ASN A 68 2.77 -12.01 -8.33
N LYS A 69 3.10 -13.21 -7.84
CA LYS A 69 4.02 -13.43 -6.70
C LYS A 69 5.45 -12.91 -6.89
N LEU A 70 5.86 -12.62 -8.13
CA LEU A 70 7.19 -12.08 -8.46
C LEU A 70 7.23 -10.55 -8.43
N VAL A 71 6.08 -9.88 -8.31
CA VAL A 71 6.01 -8.43 -8.20
C VAL A 71 6.42 -8.03 -6.78
N ASP A 72 7.39 -7.12 -6.69
CA ASP A 72 7.77 -6.46 -5.43
C ASP A 72 6.63 -5.50 -5.01
N PRO A 73 5.92 -5.80 -3.90
CA PRO A 73 4.77 -5.00 -3.49
C PRO A 73 5.15 -3.56 -3.16
N ALA A 74 6.35 -3.31 -2.61
CA ALA A 74 6.77 -1.96 -2.25
C ALA A 74 6.96 -1.10 -3.50
N LYS A 75 7.66 -1.62 -4.51
CA LYS A 75 7.85 -0.92 -5.79
C LYS A 75 6.54 -0.70 -6.50
N TYR A 76 5.65 -1.70 -6.50
CA TYR A 76 4.33 -1.60 -7.11
C TYR A 76 3.52 -0.45 -6.51
N ILE A 77 3.42 -0.39 -5.18
CA ILE A 77 2.66 0.65 -4.48
C ILE A 77 3.27 2.05 -4.73
N SER A 78 4.60 2.18 -4.68
CA SER A 78 5.26 3.46 -4.97
C SER A 78 4.97 3.95 -6.40
N ASN A 79 5.04 3.06 -7.40
CA ASN A 79 4.74 3.41 -8.78
C ASN A 79 3.26 3.79 -8.95
N LEU A 80 2.36 3.03 -8.33
CA LEU A 80 0.93 3.32 -8.35
C LEU A 80 0.63 4.72 -7.78
N ALA A 81 1.24 5.07 -6.64
CA ALA A 81 1.06 6.38 -6.02
C ALA A 81 1.48 7.52 -6.95
N ILE A 82 2.61 7.38 -7.66
CA ILE A 82 3.05 8.38 -8.65
C ILE A 82 2.04 8.54 -9.78
N MET A 83 1.47 7.42 -10.26
CA MET A 83 0.53 7.44 -11.39
C MET A 83 -0.82 8.07 -11.05
N ILE A 84 -1.31 7.90 -9.82
CA ILE A 84 -2.67 8.32 -9.45
C ILE A 84 -2.72 9.64 -8.67
N THR A 85 -1.57 10.18 -8.26
CA THR A 85 -1.51 11.50 -7.62
C THR A 85 -1.87 12.58 -8.63
N GLN A 86 -2.83 13.44 -8.27
CA GLN A 86 -3.24 14.59 -9.08
C GLN A 86 -2.07 15.59 -9.20
N ARG A 87 -1.92 16.21 -10.37
CA ARG A 87 -0.90 17.22 -10.65
C ARG A 87 -1.51 18.61 -10.69
#